data_AF-A0A517P410-F1
#
_entry.id   AF-A0A517P410-F1
#
_cell.length_a   1.000
_cell.length_b   1.000
_cell.length_c   1.000
_cell.angle_alpha   90.00
_cell.angle_beta   90.00
_cell.angle_gamma   90.00
#
_symmetry.space_group_name_H-M   'P 1'
#
loop_
_entity.id
_entity.type
_entity.pdbx_description
1 polymer ?
#
loop_
_entity_poly.entity_id
_entity_poly.type
_entity_poly.pdbx_seq_one_letter_code
_entity_poly.pdbx_strand_id
1 'polypeptide(L)'
;MDLRSVLGSFAAARLTPPHRRSESAPMPCAVCGFGGTGSRPVDLNVLNFERLKWGGVRHDSPVYAAFDLERFAELPPCGPGPVDRAALRELLDRIAAVPPDVTGATLQKELRGAFPSNKDERDGVAAILGHCGVLATPAKPGHFPNFVPHRDRAAPAGRVDMPYPAGWWTGTDGLNAEAVRFWFGHLLDD
;
A
#
# COMPACT_ATOMS: atom_id res chain seq x y z
N MET A 1 -12.50 -3.48 -10.86
CA MET A 1 -11.27 -2.88 -10.27
C MET A 1 -11.53 -2.33 -8.87
N ASP A 2 -12.78 -2.24 -8.43
CA ASP A 2 -13.18 -1.48 -7.25
C ASP A 2 -12.57 -1.89 -5.91
N LEU A 3 -12.11 -3.15 -5.81
CA LEU A 3 -11.64 -3.75 -4.57
C LEU A 3 -10.12 -3.65 -4.39
N ARG A 4 -9.37 -3.26 -5.43
CA ARG A 4 -7.90 -3.38 -5.42
C ARG A 4 -7.21 -2.35 -4.51
N SER A 5 -7.78 -1.15 -4.39
CA SER A 5 -7.16 -0.02 -3.66
C SER A 5 -7.30 -0.14 -2.13
N VAL A 6 -8.45 -0.64 -1.68
CA VAL A 6 -8.86 -0.48 -0.28
C VAL A 6 -7.88 -1.09 0.72
N LEU A 7 -7.22 -2.20 0.37
CA LEU A 7 -6.31 -2.88 1.28
C LEU A 7 -5.13 -1.98 1.68
N GLY A 8 -4.58 -1.21 0.73
CA GLY A 8 -3.50 -0.27 1.03
C GLY A 8 -3.97 0.84 1.97
N SER A 9 -5.13 1.42 1.67
CA SER A 9 -5.76 2.47 2.49
C SER A 9 -6.06 1.97 3.91
N PHE A 10 -6.64 0.76 4.04
CA PHE A 10 -6.91 0.13 5.32
C PHE A 10 -5.61 -0.14 6.10
N ALA A 11 -4.61 -0.73 5.45
CA ALA A 11 -3.32 -1.02 6.07
C ALA A 11 -2.65 0.24 6.63
N ALA A 12 -2.65 1.34 5.85
CA ALA A 12 -2.05 2.60 6.24
C ALA A 12 -2.84 3.31 7.36
N ALA A 13 -4.18 3.21 7.36
CA ALA A 13 -5.05 3.94 8.27
C ALA A 13 -5.31 3.21 9.60
N ARG A 14 -5.40 1.87 9.62
CA ARG A 14 -5.94 1.09 10.76
C ARG A 14 -5.25 1.34 12.11
N LEU A 15 -3.96 1.71 12.09
CA LEU A 15 -3.15 1.95 13.29
C LEU A 15 -2.96 3.43 13.60
N THR A 16 -3.58 4.33 12.84
CA THR A 16 -3.41 5.77 13.03
C THR A 16 -3.97 6.18 14.39
N PRO A 17 -3.13 6.72 15.30
CA PRO A 17 -3.62 7.11 16.61
C PRO A 17 -4.47 8.38 16.49
N PRO A 18 -5.47 8.56 17.38
CA PRO A 18 -6.09 9.86 17.56
C PRO A 18 -5.01 10.91 17.84
N HIS A 19 -5.03 11.99 17.09
CA HIS A 19 -4.13 13.11 17.30
C HIS A 19 -4.84 14.41 16.95
N ARG A 20 -4.50 15.48 17.66
CA ARG A 20 -4.92 16.83 17.30
C ARG A 20 -3.78 17.52 16.61
N ARG A 21 -4.13 18.30 15.59
CA ARG A 21 -3.22 19.25 15.00
C ARG A 21 -3.30 20.56 15.78
N SER A 22 -2.15 21.06 16.24
CA SER A 22 -2.04 22.45 16.71
C SER A 22 -2.02 23.40 15.50
N GLU A 23 -2.65 24.57 15.62
CA GLU A 23 -2.58 25.62 14.60
C GLU A 23 -1.14 26.08 14.33
N SER A 24 -0.28 26.01 15.35
CA SER A 24 1.15 26.33 15.27
C SER A 24 2.03 25.19 14.73
N ALA A 25 1.46 24.01 14.46
CA ALA A 25 2.25 22.86 14.04
C ALA A 25 2.75 23.01 12.59
N PRO A 26 4.02 22.63 12.31
CA PRO A 26 4.57 22.66 10.96
C PRO A 26 3.75 21.79 9.99
N MET A 27 3.79 22.18 8.71
CA MET A 27 3.19 21.45 7.59
C MET A 27 4.22 20.57 6.87
N PRO A 28 3.87 19.32 6.49
CA PRO A 28 2.63 18.61 6.79
C PRO A 28 2.56 18.10 8.25
N CYS A 29 1.38 17.62 8.68
CA CYS A 29 1.22 17.01 10.02
C CYS A 29 2.27 15.89 10.22
N ALA A 30 3.09 16.00 11.28
CA ALA A 30 4.15 15.01 11.54
C ALA A 30 3.63 13.60 11.82
N VAL A 31 2.37 13.45 12.21
CA VAL A 31 1.73 12.15 12.50
C VAL A 31 1.16 11.54 11.22
N CYS A 32 0.19 12.20 10.58
CA CYS A 32 -0.56 11.62 9.47
C CYS A 32 -0.20 12.16 8.08
N GLY A 33 0.72 13.13 7.99
CA GLY A 33 1.12 13.74 6.72
C GLY A 33 0.08 14.68 6.12
N PHE A 34 -1.03 14.96 6.80
CA PHE A 34 -2.05 15.87 6.27
C PHE A 34 -1.51 17.30 6.15
N GLY A 35 -1.43 17.76 4.90
CA GLY A 35 -0.92 19.07 4.51
C GLY A 35 -1.99 20.17 4.38
N GLY A 36 -3.25 19.88 4.75
CA GLY A 36 -4.38 20.72 4.37
C GLY A 36 -4.76 20.54 2.90
N THR A 37 -5.90 21.09 2.50
CA THR A 37 -6.38 21.07 1.10
C THR A 37 -5.91 22.28 0.30
N GLY A 38 -5.16 23.21 0.93
CA GLY A 38 -4.90 24.53 0.37
C GLY A 38 -6.19 25.33 0.20
N SER A 39 -6.20 26.27 -0.74
CA SER A 39 -7.38 27.11 -1.07
C SER A 39 -8.41 26.41 -1.97
N ARG A 40 -8.14 25.18 -2.43
CA ARG A 40 -9.03 24.43 -3.32
C ARG A 40 -9.64 23.23 -2.61
N PRO A 41 -10.94 22.95 -2.79
CA PRO A 41 -11.53 21.71 -2.31
C PRO A 41 -10.89 20.51 -2.99
N VAL A 42 -10.86 19.38 -2.27
CA VAL A 42 -10.41 18.10 -2.83
C VAL A 42 -11.40 17.66 -3.91
N ASP A 43 -10.90 17.40 -5.12
CA ASP A 43 -11.71 16.86 -6.20
C ASP A 43 -11.88 15.34 -6.03
N LEU A 44 -13.04 14.92 -5.56
CA LEU A 44 -13.37 13.51 -5.35
C LEU A 44 -13.41 12.71 -6.66
N ASN A 45 -13.65 13.35 -7.81
CA ASN A 45 -13.59 12.67 -9.11
C ASN A 45 -12.16 12.27 -9.45
N VAL A 46 -11.18 13.10 -9.08
CA VAL A 46 -9.75 12.76 -9.24
C VAL A 46 -9.40 11.57 -8.36
N LEU A 47 -9.83 11.56 -7.09
CA LEU A 47 -9.55 10.43 -6.19
C LEU A 47 -10.22 9.14 -6.69
N ASN A 48 -11.45 9.22 -7.18
CA ASN A 48 -12.16 8.06 -7.72
C ASN A 48 -11.52 7.56 -9.01
N PHE A 49 -11.05 8.47 -9.88
CA PHE A 49 -10.31 8.11 -11.07
C PHE A 49 -9.01 7.37 -10.72
N GLU A 50 -8.22 7.91 -9.78
CA GLU A 50 -6.97 7.27 -9.30
C GLU A 50 -7.24 5.88 -8.71
N ARG A 51 -8.29 5.74 -7.90
CA ARG A 51 -8.76 4.46 -7.32
C ARG A 51 -9.04 3.42 -8.40
N LEU A 52 -9.79 3.81 -9.44
CA LEU A 52 -10.24 2.90 -10.49
C LEU A 52 -9.15 2.61 -11.52
N LYS A 53 -8.34 3.59 -11.89
CA LYS A 53 -7.38 3.50 -12.98
C LYS A 53 -6.13 2.71 -12.60
N TRP A 54 -5.64 2.90 -11.38
CA TRP A 54 -4.34 2.41 -10.94
C TRP A 54 -4.41 1.54 -9.68
N GLY A 55 -5.61 1.31 -9.14
CA GLY A 55 -5.76 0.64 -7.84
C GLY A 55 -5.28 1.50 -6.69
N GLY A 56 -5.32 2.83 -6.83
CA GLY A 56 -4.89 3.81 -5.84
C GLY A 56 -3.41 4.16 -5.86
N VAL A 57 -3.10 5.44 -5.63
CA VAL A 57 -1.73 6.01 -5.77
C VAL A 57 -1.24 6.75 -4.52
N ARG A 58 -2.08 6.88 -3.49
CA ARG A 58 -1.80 7.72 -2.31
C ARG A 58 -2.46 7.16 -1.04
N HIS A 59 -2.36 5.85 -0.85
CA HIS A 59 -3.00 5.10 0.25
C HIS A 59 -2.68 5.63 1.66
N ASP A 60 -1.52 6.27 1.84
CA ASP A 60 -1.12 6.82 3.13
C ASP A 60 -1.57 8.28 3.36
N SER A 61 -2.25 8.89 2.39
CA SER A 61 -2.96 10.17 2.54
C SER A 61 -4.26 9.96 3.32
N PRO A 62 -4.45 10.66 4.46
CA PRO A 62 -5.67 10.50 5.25
C PRO A 62 -6.96 10.81 4.48
N VAL A 63 -6.92 11.79 3.57
CA VAL A 63 -8.08 12.16 2.74
C VAL A 63 -8.42 11.06 1.75
N TYR A 64 -7.41 10.49 1.11
CA TYR A 64 -7.62 9.41 0.15
C TYR A 64 -8.08 8.14 0.85
N ALA A 65 -7.42 7.76 1.95
CA ALA A 65 -7.77 6.57 2.70
C ALA A 65 -9.21 6.64 3.21
N ALA A 66 -9.65 7.79 3.74
CA ALA A 66 -11.04 7.98 4.15
C ALA A 66 -12.01 7.82 2.97
N PHE A 67 -11.75 8.51 1.85
CA PHE A 67 -12.57 8.40 0.65
C PHE A 67 -12.66 6.95 0.14
N ASP A 68 -11.54 6.25 0.02
CA ASP A 68 -11.44 4.89 -0.51
C ASP A 68 -12.16 3.88 0.38
N LEU A 69 -11.99 3.99 1.71
CA LEU A 69 -12.70 3.17 2.70
C LEU A 69 -14.22 3.41 2.69
N GLU A 70 -14.66 4.67 2.57
CA GLU A 70 -16.08 4.99 2.43
C GLU A 70 -16.69 4.39 1.16
N ARG A 71 -16.00 4.51 0.01
CA ARG A 71 -16.47 3.91 -1.25
C ARG A 71 -16.52 2.40 -1.16
N PHE A 72 -15.56 1.77 -0.47
CA PHE A 72 -15.58 0.34 -0.24
C PHE A 72 -16.74 -0.11 0.64
N ALA A 73 -17.09 0.67 1.68
CA ALA A 73 -18.21 0.36 2.57
C ALA A 73 -19.59 0.38 1.87
N GLU A 74 -19.69 1.03 0.71
CA GLU A 74 -20.89 1.05 -0.14
C GLU A 74 -21.01 -0.18 -1.05
N LEU A 75 -19.95 -0.99 -1.19
CA LEU A 75 -19.95 -2.16 -2.07
C LEU A 75 -20.61 -3.37 -1.41
N PRO A 76 -21.28 -4.24 -2.19
CA PRO A 76 -21.78 -5.50 -1.66
C PRO A 76 -20.62 -6.38 -1.18
N PRO A 77 -20.79 -7.14 -0.07
CA PRO A 77 -19.78 -8.08 0.37
C PRO A 77 -19.41 -9.07 -0.75
N CYS A 78 -18.11 -9.29 -0.92
CA CYS A 78 -17.58 -10.32 -1.81
C CYS A 78 -16.42 -11.03 -1.13
N GLY A 79 -16.24 -12.31 -1.45
CA GLY A 79 -15.15 -13.13 -0.95
C GLY A 79 -14.25 -13.59 -2.10
N PRO A 80 -12.96 -13.85 -1.84
CA PRO A 80 -12.04 -14.33 -2.87
C PRO A 80 -12.38 -15.78 -3.27
N GLY A 81 -12.51 -15.99 -4.58
CA GLY A 81 -12.70 -17.30 -5.19
C GLY A 81 -11.39 -18.07 -5.38
N PRO A 82 -11.46 -19.31 -5.92
CA PRO A 82 -10.27 -20.13 -6.16
C PRO A 82 -9.23 -19.46 -7.06
N VAL A 83 -9.67 -18.71 -8.08
CA VAL A 83 -8.79 -17.98 -9.00
C VAL A 83 -8.04 -16.87 -8.28
N ASP A 84 -8.71 -16.13 -7.38
CA ASP A 84 -8.08 -15.04 -6.62
C ASP A 84 -7.02 -15.58 -5.66
N ARG A 85 -7.30 -16.73 -5.02
CA ARG A 85 -6.35 -17.42 -4.12
C ARG A 85 -5.14 -17.95 -4.89
N ALA A 86 -5.34 -18.54 -6.07
CA ALA A 86 -4.26 -18.98 -6.93
C ALA A 86 -3.39 -17.80 -7.39
N ALA A 87 -4.00 -16.68 -7.78
CA ALA A 87 -3.27 -15.47 -8.15
C ALA A 87 -2.48 -14.87 -6.98
N LEU A 88 -3.02 -14.90 -5.76
CA LEU A 88 -2.31 -14.48 -4.56
C LEU A 88 -1.10 -15.36 -4.26
N ARG A 89 -1.23 -16.69 -4.37
CA ARG A 89 -0.11 -17.63 -4.20
C ARG A 89 0.99 -17.37 -5.23
N GLU A 90 0.63 -17.33 -6.51
CA GLU A 90 1.55 -17.03 -7.61
C GLU A 90 2.26 -15.68 -7.42
N LEU A 91 1.54 -14.64 -6.96
CA LEU A 91 2.10 -13.34 -6.65
C LEU A 91 3.18 -13.44 -5.55
N LEU A 92 2.86 -14.08 -4.43
CA LEU A 92 3.79 -14.21 -3.30
C LEU A 92 4.99 -15.09 -3.67
N ASP A 93 4.77 -16.20 -4.35
CA ASP A 93 5.83 -17.12 -4.78
C ASP A 93 6.83 -16.43 -5.72
N ARG A 94 6.33 -15.62 -6.68
CA ARG A 94 7.18 -14.81 -7.55
C ARG A 94 8.03 -13.82 -6.78
N ILE A 95 7.43 -13.10 -5.82
CA ILE A 95 8.17 -12.13 -5.00
C ILE A 95 9.24 -12.84 -4.18
N ALA A 96 8.92 -14.00 -3.60
CA ALA A 96 9.87 -14.78 -2.81
C ALA A 96 11.06 -15.29 -3.64
N ALA A 97 10.89 -15.47 -4.95
CA ALA A 97 11.89 -16.01 -5.86
C ALA A 97 12.70 -14.93 -6.62
N VAL A 98 12.45 -13.64 -6.40
CA VAL A 98 13.14 -12.58 -7.16
C VAL A 98 14.64 -12.50 -6.82
N PRO A 99 15.48 -12.07 -7.78
CA PRO A 99 16.89 -11.79 -7.52
C PRO A 99 17.12 -10.72 -6.44
N PRO A 100 18.25 -10.78 -5.70
CA PRO A 100 18.58 -9.81 -4.65
C PRO A 100 18.61 -8.34 -5.07
N ASP A 101 18.91 -8.05 -6.34
CA ASP A 101 19.02 -6.71 -6.91
C ASP A 101 17.68 -6.12 -7.38
N VAL A 102 16.59 -6.91 -7.37
CA VAL A 102 15.25 -6.40 -7.65
C VAL A 102 14.85 -5.45 -6.52
N THR A 103 14.60 -4.20 -6.86
CA THR A 103 14.06 -3.18 -5.95
C THR A 103 12.53 -3.16 -5.99
N GLY A 104 11.90 -2.56 -4.98
CA GLY A 104 10.45 -2.31 -5.00
C GLY A 104 9.98 -1.62 -6.29
N ALA A 105 10.71 -0.62 -6.78
CA ALA A 105 10.40 0.11 -8.01
C ALA A 105 10.57 -0.70 -9.31
N THR A 106 11.30 -1.83 -9.26
CA THR A 106 11.50 -2.72 -10.42
C THR A 106 10.70 -4.01 -10.33
N LEU A 107 10.11 -4.31 -9.16
CA LEU A 107 9.40 -5.56 -8.88
C LEU A 107 8.26 -5.84 -9.86
N GLN A 108 7.59 -4.80 -10.38
CA GLN A 108 6.50 -4.97 -11.35
C GLN A 108 6.89 -5.80 -12.59
N LYS A 109 8.18 -5.85 -12.95
CA LYS A 109 8.67 -6.64 -14.09
C LYS A 109 8.53 -8.14 -13.82
N GLU A 110 8.85 -8.56 -12.60
CA GLU A 110 8.79 -9.96 -12.14
C GLU A 110 7.36 -10.44 -11.97
N LEU A 111 6.45 -9.51 -11.67
CA LEU A 111 5.02 -9.77 -11.50
C LEU A 111 4.25 -9.91 -12.82
N ARG A 112 4.91 -9.78 -13.97
CA ARG A 112 4.25 -9.88 -15.27
C ARG A 112 3.67 -11.29 -15.49
N GLY A 113 2.36 -11.34 -15.74
CA GLY A 113 1.64 -12.59 -15.99
C GLY A 113 1.15 -13.32 -14.73
N ALA A 114 1.49 -12.84 -13.53
CA ALA A 114 0.97 -13.40 -12.28
C ALA A 114 -0.55 -13.23 -12.17
N PHE A 115 -1.07 -12.11 -12.69
CA PHE A 115 -2.49 -11.80 -12.77
C PHE A 115 -2.75 -10.81 -13.91
N PRO A 116 -3.99 -10.73 -14.45
CA PRO A 116 -4.36 -9.75 -15.48
C PRO A 116 -4.10 -8.32 -15.01
N SER A 117 -3.06 -7.69 -15.58
CA SER A 117 -2.58 -6.37 -15.14
C SER A 117 -1.72 -5.65 -16.18
N ASN A 118 -1.77 -4.32 -16.15
CA ASN A 118 -0.78 -3.44 -16.75
C ASN A 118 0.37 -3.13 -15.77
N LYS A 119 1.35 -2.32 -16.20
CA LYS A 119 2.50 -1.94 -15.36
C LYS A 119 2.06 -1.23 -14.07
N ASP A 120 1.26 -0.18 -14.20
CA ASP A 120 0.87 0.69 -13.09
C ASP A 120 0.07 -0.07 -12.03
N GLU A 121 -0.79 -1.01 -12.44
CA GLU A 121 -1.52 -1.88 -11.52
C GLU A 121 -0.58 -2.80 -10.71
N ARG A 122 0.53 -3.26 -11.31
CA ARG A 122 1.53 -4.07 -10.61
C ARG A 122 2.36 -3.22 -9.64
N ASP A 123 2.68 -1.99 -10.00
CA ASP A 123 3.31 -1.04 -9.07
C ASP A 123 2.38 -0.71 -7.90
N GLY A 124 1.08 -0.52 -8.16
CA GLY A 124 0.06 -0.32 -7.13
C GLY A 124 -0.02 -1.51 -6.16
N VAL A 125 -0.01 -2.75 -6.68
CA VAL A 125 0.04 -3.96 -5.84
C VAL A 125 1.31 -4.02 -4.99
N ALA A 126 2.48 -3.71 -5.56
CA ALA A 126 3.73 -3.65 -4.79
C ALA A 126 3.66 -2.60 -3.67
N ALA A 127 3.12 -1.41 -3.95
CA ALA A 127 2.90 -0.37 -2.96
C ALA A 127 1.94 -0.81 -1.85
N ILE A 128 0.83 -1.46 -2.19
CA ILE A 128 -0.14 -2.01 -1.23
C ILE A 128 0.51 -3.05 -0.32
N LEU A 129 1.28 -3.99 -0.88
CA LEU A 129 2.03 -4.97 -0.10
C LEU A 129 3.07 -4.30 0.81
N GLY A 130 3.66 -3.19 0.36
CA GLY A 130 4.46 -2.30 1.21
C GLY A 130 3.67 -1.75 2.39
N HIS A 131 2.49 -1.17 2.15
CA HIS A 131 1.65 -0.64 3.23
C HIS A 131 1.21 -1.73 4.22
N CYS A 132 0.98 -2.95 3.73
CA CYS A 132 0.71 -4.13 4.54
C CYS A 132 1.92 -4.56 5.40
N GLY A 133 3.12 -4.06 5.14
CA GLY A 133 4.37 -4.49 5.78
C GLY A 133 4.91 -5.82 5.25
N VAL A 134 4.35 -6.31 4.13
CA VAL A 134 4.81 -7.53 3.44
C VAL A 134 6.10 -7.25 2.68
N LEU A 135 6.19 -6.10 2.01
CA LEU A 135 7.41 -5.58 1.36
C LEU A 135 8.00 -4.45 2.19
N ALA A 136 8.74 -4.83 3.22
CA ALA A 136 9.31 -3.92 4.20
C ALA A 136 10.73 -4.38 4.58
N THR A 137 11.50 -3.50 5.20
CA THR A 137 12.80 -3.85 5.79
C THR A 137 12.70 -3.79 7.31
N PRO A 138 13.62 -4.42 8.07
CA PRO A 138 13.62 -4.31 9.53
C PRO A 138 13.68 -2.85 10.03
N ALA A 139 14.35 -1.96 9.30
CA ALA A 139 14.45 -0.54 9.63
C ALA A 139 13.27 0.31 9.13
N LYS A 140 12.47 -0.22 8.20
CA LYS A 140 11.35 0.46 7.52
C LYS A 140 10.14 -0.49 7.49
N PRO A 141 9.51 -0.77 8.65
CA PRO A 141 8.51 -1.83 8.78
C PRO A 141 7.15 -1.53 8.12
N GLY A 142 6.94 -0.31 7.60
CA GLY A 142 5.66 0.08 7.02
C GLY A 142 4.60 0.41 8.07
N HIS A 143 3.39 -0.11 7.89
CA HIS A 143 2.25 0.07 8.80
C HIS A 143 1.87 -1.25 9.51
N PHE A 144 2.86 -2.12 9.73
CA PHE A 144 2.71 -3.39 10.44
C PHE A 144 3.99 -3.73 11.22
N PRO A 145 3.90 -4.22 12.47
CA PRO A 145 2.68 -4.33 13.29
C PRO A 145 2.29 -2.99 13.95
N ASN A 146 3.13 -1.96 13.83
CA ASN A 146 2.98 -0.68 14.52
C ASN A 146 2.73 0.48 13.54
N PHE A 147 2.16 1.57 14.06
CA PHE A 147 2.06 2.81 13.32
C PHE A 147 3.42 3.50 13.21
N VAL A 148 3.78 3.91 11.98
CA VAL A 148 4.93 4.78 11.73
C VAL A 148 4.42 6.19 11.38
N PRO A 149 4.77 7.23 12.15
CA PRO A 149 4.31 8.59 11.87
C PRO A 149 4.97 9.12 10.59
N HIS A 150 4.28 10.04 9.91
CA HIS A 150 4.73 10.59 8.63
C HIS A 150 6.16 11.13 8.65
N ARG A 151 6.58 11.78 9.75
CA ARG A 151 7.96 12.27 9.91
C ARG A 151 9.04 11.20 9.80
N ASP A 152 8.70 9.93 10.04
CA ASP A 152 9.62 8.79 10.03
C ASP A 152 9.52 7.98 8.73
N ARG A 153 8.62 8.37 7.80
CA ARG A 153 8.40 7.74 6.49
C ARG A 153 9.27 8.35 5.38
N ALA A 154 10.53 8.62 5.69
CA ALA A 154 11.45 9.20 4.71
C ALA A 154 11.60 8.27 3.49
N ALA A 155 11.61 8.85 2.29
CA ALA A 155 11.94 8.13 1.07
C ALA A 155 13.44 7.79 1.03
N PRO A 156 13.85 6.75 0.28
CA PRO A 156 15.25 6.50 -0.01
C PRO A 156 15.93 7.71 -0.66
N ALA A 157 17.26 7.78 -0.57
CA ALA A 157 18.03 8.80 -1.26
C ALA A 157 17.85 8.68 -2.80
N GLY A 158 17.72 9.82 -3.47
CA GLY A 158 17.46 9.88 -4.92
C GLY A 158 15.97 9.78 -5.27
N ARG A 159 15.67 9.69 -6.57
CA ARG A 159 14.30 9.59 -7.06
C ARG A 159 13.91 8.12 -7.18
N VAL A 160 13.15 7.62 -6.20
CA VAL A 160 12.55 6.28 -6.22
C VAL A 160 11.06 6.42 -6.48
N ASP A 161 10.58 5.78 -7.55
CA ASP A 161 9.17 5.78 -7.98
C ASP A 161 8.38 4.65 -7.29
N MET A 162 8.46 4.62 -5.95
CA MET A 162 7.77 3.63 -5.10
C MET A 162 7.61 4.21 -3.69
N PRO A 163 6.38 4.24 -3.12
CA PRO A 163 6.15 4.84 -1.80
C PRO A 163 6.81 4.06 -0.66
N TYR A 164 6.93 4.73 0.50
CA TYR A 164 7.28 4.08 1.75
C TYR A 164 6.23 3.01 2.13
N PRO A 165 6.63 1.83 2.65
CA PRO A 165 8.01 1.38 2.84
C PRO A 165 8.62 0.66 1.62
N ALA A 166 7.82 0.26 0.63
CA ALA A 166 8.28 -0.58 -0.49
C ALA A 166 9.44 0.04 -1.28
N GLY A 167 9.59 1.36 -1.30
CA GLY A 167 10.75 2.02 -1.91
C GLY A 167 12.10 1.65 -1.27
N TRP A 168 12.12 1.17 -0.03
CA TRP A 168 13.32 0.70 0.67
C TRP A 168 13.59 -0.80 0.48
N TRP A 169 12.60 -1.54 -0.03
CA TRP A 169 12.65 -2.99 -0.13
C TRP A 169 13.46 -3.44 -1.35
N THR A 170 14.20 -4.53 -1.19
CA THR A 170 14.91 -5.26 -2.24
C THR A 170 14.63 -6.75 -2.14
N GLY A 171 14.98 -7.51 -3.19
CA GLY A 171 14.85 -8.97 -3.18
C GLY A 171 15.62 -9.66 -2.04
N THR A 172 16.64 -9.00 -1.48
CA THR A 172 17.37 -9.49 -0.29
C THR A 172 16.48 -9.51 0.96
N ASP A 173 15.52 -8.58 1.07
CA ASP A 173 14.63 -8.48 2.23
C ASP A 173 13.55 -9.57 2.22
N GLY A 174 13.19 -10.08 1.04
CA GLY A 174 12.19 -11.13 0.87
C GLY A 174 10.80 -10.73 1.37
N LEU A 175 9.95 -11.73 1.66
CA LEU A 175 8.62 -11.49 2.24
C LEU A 175 8.67 -11.49 3.77
N ASN A 176 8.01 -10.50 4.39
CA ASN A 176 7.74 -10.56 5.82
C ASN A 176 6.65 -11.62 6.12
N ALA A 177 7.08 -12.80 6.59
CA ALA A 177 6.19 -13.93 6.86
C ALA A 177 5.12 -13.64 7.92
N GLU A 178 5.39 -12.78 8.91
CA GLU A 178 4.41 -12.40 9.92
C GLU A 178 3.29 -11.56 9.29
N ALA A 179 3.63 -10.58 8.46
CA ALA A 179 2.67 -9.76 7.74
C ALA A 179 1.86 -10.61 6.74
N VAL A 180 2.51 -11.52 6.01
CA VAL A 180 1.83 -12.44 5.09
C VAL A 180 0.80 -13.28 5.84
N ARG A 181 1.16 -13.87 6.98
CA ARG A 181 0.24 -14.66 7.80
C ARG A 181 -0.92 -13.82 8.34
N PHE A 182 -0.63 -12.62 8.85
CA PHE A 182 -1.64 -11.71 9.38
C PHE A 182 -2.70 -11.34 8.33
N TRP A 183 -2.26 -10.97 7.13
CA TRP A 183 -3.17 -10.47 6.08
C TRP A 183 -3.81 -11.58 5.26
N PHE A 184 -3.06 -12.65 4.98
CA PHE A 184 -3.41 -13.63 3.96
C PHE A 184 -3.43 -15.07 4.46
N GLY A 185 -3.09 -15.35 5.73
CA GLY A 185 -3.05 -16.72 6.26
C GLY A 185 -4.35 -17.50 5.99
N HIS A 186 -5.49 -16.89 6.34
CA HIS A 186 -6.84 -17.44 6.07
C HIS A 186 -7.18 -17.66 4.58
N LEU A 187 -6.35 -17.17 3.66
CA LEU A 187 -6.49 -17.38 2.21
C LEU A 187 -5.49 -18.39 1.64
N LEU A 188 -4.40 -18.63 2.36
CA LEU A 188 -3.29 -19.47 1.95
C LEU A 188 -3.36 -20.86 2.57
N ASP A 189 -3.88 -20.94 3.79
CA ASP A 189 -4.18 -22.18 4.49
C ASP A 189 -5.35 -22.89 3.76
N ASP A 190 -5.14 -24.13 3.32
CA ASP A 190 -6.19 -25.01 2.74
C ASP A 190 -7.00 -25.69 3.85
#